data_AF-A0A1V5LY70-F1
#
_entry.id   AF-A0A1V5LY70-F1
#
_cell.length_a   1.000
_cell.length_b   1.000
_cell.length_c   1.000
_cell.angle_alpha   90.00
_cell.angle_beta   90.00
_cell.angle_gamma   90.00
#
_symmetry.space_group_name_H-M   'P 1'
#
loop_
_entity.id
_entity.type
_entity.pdbx_description
1 polymer ?
#
loop_
_entity_poly.entity_id
_entity_poly.type
_entity_poly.pdbx_seq_one_letter_code
_entity_poly.pdbx_strand_id
1 'polypeptide(L)'
;MLGTKKILQPLPRVLLLSFNLSLLCGCADIIDPGSSEKAFEMPLATVNLVCKEPTLKKARLSFFKDTAATATSGGKSQYLSRERTPAGGQYIVQFKEGDCFRIDVLYGSPIPKEAALKLARTLLPPDAPPQSRVDEGKQTEQGKQPKEVYYFGNDFAVELSFKDDKDHSANQVSEIAAVNLELLGNISSDQIAAKEVQALLDKEKEEKEKEEKAKASRTKSDQ
;
A
#
# COMPACT_ATOMS: atom_id res chain seq x y z
N MET A 1 9.71 59.91 -11.16
CA MET A 1 9.20 58.56 -10.87
C MET A 1 10.00 57.57 -11.69
N LEU A 2 10.81 56.76 -11.01
CA LEU A 2 11.79 55.84 -11.59
C LEU A 2 11.08 54.60 -12.14
N GLY A 3 11.29 54.34 -13.43
CA GLY A 3 10.77 53.19 -14.15
C GLY A 3 11.62 51.93 -13.94
N THR A 4 10.97 50.77 -13.96
CA THR A 4 11.62 49.46 -13.98
C THR A 4 11.24 48.72 -15.26
N LYS A 5 12.27 48.43 -16.06
CA LYS A 5 12.22 47.68 -17.32
C LYS A 5 12.01 46.19 -17.04
N LYS A 6 11.04 45.57 -17.74
CA LYS A 6 10.90 44.10 -17.82
C LYS A 6 11.90 43.55 -18.84
N ILE A 7 12.72 42.59 -18.42
CA ILE A 7 13.62 41.82 -19.30
C ILE A 7 12.97 40.45 -19.52
N LEU A 8 12.59 40.18 -20.76
CA LEU A 8 12.03 38.92 -21.24
C LEU A 8 13.20 38.05 -21.74
N GLN A 9 13.43 36.88 -21.14
CA GLN A 9 14.44 35.93 -21.64
C GLN A 9 13.81 34.87 -22.56
N PRO A 10 14.47 34.51 -23.67
CA PRO A 10 14.02 33.42 -24.54
C PRO A 10 14.50 32.05 -24.02
N LEU A 11 13.58 31.08 -23.99
CA LEU A 11 13.86 29.66 -23.71
C LEU A 11 14.47 28.97 -24.95
N PRO A 12 15.54 28.17 -24.79
CA PRO A 12 16.14 27.43 -25.90
C PRO A 12 15.33 26.20 -26.30
N ARG A 13 15.23 26.01 -27.63
CA ARG A 13 14.67 24.85 -28.32
C ARG A 13 15.53 23.62 -28.06
N VAL A 14 14.95 22.56 -27.49
CA VAL A 14 15.58 21.25 -27.38
C VAL A 14 15.14 20.38 -28.57
N LEU A 15 16.14 19.86 -29.27
CA LEU A 15 16.06 18.97 -30.42
C LEU A 15 15.31 17.67 -30.10
N LEU A 16 14.41 17.29 -31.01
CA LEU A 16 13.90 15.92 -31.16
C LEU A 16 15.04 15.01 -31.65
N LEU A 17 15.42 14.01 -30.85
CA LEU A 17 16.17 12.85 -31.33
C LEU A 17 15.21 11.67 -31.50
N SER A 18 14.85 11.41 -32.76
CA SER A 18 14.20 10.20 -33.22
C SER A 18 15.22 9.05 -33.25
N PHE A 19 15.01 8.03 -32.41
CA PHE A 19 15.74 6.76 -32.48
C PHE A 19 14.87 5.72 -33.21
N ASN A 20 15.46 5.17 -34.27
CA ASN A 20 14.88 4.15 -35.13
C ASN A 20 14.88 2.76 -34.47
N LEU A 21 13.76 2.07 -34.69
CA LEU A 21 13.64 0.67 -35.15
C LEU A 21 14.54 -0.39 -34.50
N SER A 22 13.93 -1.21 -33.65
CA SER A 22 14.40 -2.57 -33.36
C SER A 22 13.28 -3.55 -33.65
N LEU A 23 13.35 -4.21 -34.81
CA LEU A 23 12.68 -5.49 -35.04
C LEU A 23 13.40 -6.54 -34.18
N LEU A 24 12.69 -7.15 -33.23
CA LEU A 24 13.02 -8.47 -32.71
C LEU A 24 11.75 -9.24 -32.35
N CYS A 25 11.53 -10.22 -33.22
CA CYS A 25 10.71 -11.43 -33.15
C CYS A 25 10.35 -11.96 -31.75
N GLY A 26 9.12 -12.47 -31.62
CA GLY A 26 8.93 -13.81 -31.06
C GLY A 26 8.21 -13.94 -29.73
N CYS A 27 6.92 -13.56 -29.68
CA CYS A 27 5.78 -14.24 -29.03
C CYS A 27 4.64 -13.22 -28.97
N ALA A 28 3.92 -13.07 -30.09
CA ALA A 28 2.67 -12.33 -30.06
C ALA A 28 1.65 -13.21 -29.34
N ASP A 29 1.47 -12.99 -28.04
CA ASP A 29 0.15 -13.18 -27.47
C ASP A 29 -0.81 -12.35 -28.33
N ILE A 30 -1.77 -13.02 -28.93
CA ILE A 30 -2.90 -12.39 -29.61
C ILE A 30 -3.65 -11.62 -28.53
N ILE A 31 -3.23 -10.38 -28.28
CA ILE A 31 -4.02 -9.39 -27.56
C ILE A 31 -5.13 -9.05 -28.53
N ASP A 32 -6.25 -9.75 -28.42
CA ASP A 32 -7.51 -9.36 -29.03
C ASP A 32 -7.86 -7.94 -28.54
N PRO A 33 -7.77 -6.89 -29.38
CA PRO A 33 -8.11 -5.53 -28.97
C PRO A 33 -9.63 -5.30 -28.98
N GLY A 34 -10.45 -6.34 -29.17
CA GLY A 34 -11.89 -6.27 -29.36
C GLY A 34 -12.76 -6.66 -28.16
N SER A 35 -12.20 -7.24 -27.09
CA SER A 35 -12.98 -7.49 -25.88
C SER A 35 -13.14 -6.19 -25.09
N SER A 36 -14.17 -5.42 -25.44
CA SER A 36 -14.85 -4.52 -24.51
C SER A 36 -15.34 -5.39 -23.34
N GLU A 37 -14.45 -5.72 -22.39
CA GLU A 37 -14.83 -6.30 -21.12
C GLU A 37 -15.76 -5.27 -20.48
N LYS A 38 -17.06 -5.59 -20.49
CA LYS A 38 -18.09 -4.73 -19.92
C LYS A 38 -17.67 -4.40 -18.50
N ALA A 39 -17.61 -3.10 -18.19
CA ALA A 39 -17.31 -2.65 -16.85
C ALA A 39 -18.27 -3.35 -15.88
N PHE A 40 -17.70 -4.02 -14.87
CA PHE A 40 -18.45 -4.77 -13.87
C PHE A 40 -18.60 -3.91 -12.62
N GLU A 41 -19.72 -4.07 -11.93
CA GLU A 41 -20.00 -3.47 -10.63
C GLU A 41 -19.93 -4.58 -9.58
N MET A 42 -19.14 -4.37 -8.54
CA MET A 42 -18.99 -5.29 -7.44
C MET A 42 -19.59 -4.68 -6.17
N PRO A 43 -20.63 -5.29 -5.58
CA PRO A 43 -21.19 -4.80 -4.33
C PRO A 43 -20.13 -4.77 -3.21
N LEU A 44 -20.06 -3.70 -2.43
CA LEU A 44 -19.07 -3.59 -1.33
C LEU A 44 -19.19 -4.73 -0.31
N ALA A 45 -20.40 -5.25 -0.11
CA ALA A 45 -20.66 -6.36 0.81
C ALA A 45 -20.01 -7.70 0.41
N THR A 46 -19.57 -7.86 -0.85
CA THR A 46 -18.88 -9.08 -1.30
C THR A 46 -17.37 -8.99 -1.15
N VAL A 47 -16.82 -7.86 -0.69
CA VAL A 47 -15.38 -7.66 -0.52
C VAL A 47 -14.91 -8.28 0.78
N ASN A 48 -14.01 -9.25 0.68
CA ASN A 48 -13.37 -9.94 1.79
C ASN A 48 -11.93 -10.36 1.43
N LEU A 49 -11.17 -10.90 2.39
CA LEU A 49 -9.75 -11.26 2.21
C LEU A 49 -9.50 -12.38 1.18
N VAL A 50 -10.53 -13.09 0.70
CA VAL A 50 -10.39 -14.08 -0.38
C VAL A 50 -10.42 -13.41 -1.76
N CYS A 51 -10.79 -12.14 -1.83
CA CYS A 51 -10.88 -11.41 -3.08
C CYS A 51 -9.53 -11.38 -3.80
N LYS A 52 -9.56 -11.61 -5.12
CA LYS A 52 -8.37 -11.60 -5.97
C LYS A 52 -8.27 -10.30 -6.76
N GLU A 53 -7.05 -9.83 -6.97
CA GLU A 53 -6.80 -8.56 -7.65
C GLU A 53 -7.45 -8.49 -9.06
N PRO A 54 -7.45 -9.54 -9.89
CA PRO A 54 -8.13 -9.52 -11.19
C PRO A 54 -9.62 -9.18 -11.10
N THR A 55 -10.30 -9.59 -10.02
CA THR A 55 -11.71 -9.30 -9.79
C THR A 55 -11.93 -7.80 -9.55
N LEU A 56 -11.11 -7.17 -8.70
CA LEU A 56 -11.18 -5.72 -8.49
C LEU A 56 -10.79 -4.92 -9.73
N LYS A 57 -9.83 -5.39 -10.52
CA LYS A 57 -9.44 -4.76 -11.81
C LYS A 57 -10.60 -4.71 -12.81
N LYS A 58 -11.49 -5.71 -12.79
CA LYS A 58 -12.71 -5.76 -13.61
C LYS A 58 -13.85 -4.92 -13.01
N ALA A 59 -13.91 -4.79 -11.69
CA ALA A 59 -14.91 -4.02 -10.94
C ALA A 59 -14.70 -2.48 -11.02
N ARG A 60 -14.45 -1.94 -12.22
CA ARG A 60 -14.06 -0.54 -12.44
C ARG A 60 -15.14 0.49 -12.07
N LEU A 61 -16.40 0.06 -12.01
CA LEU A 61 -17.52 0.89 -11.58
C LEU A 61 -17.57 1.09 -10.07
N SER A 62 -17.00 0.16 -9.30
CA SER A 62 -17.03 0.19 -7.83
C SER A 62 -15.68 0.58 -7.24
N PHE A 63 -14.57 0.23 -7.90
CA PHE A 63 -13.21 0.48 -7.43
C PHE A 63 -12.35 1.19 -8.46
N PHE A 64 -11.38 1.95 -7.97
CA PHE A 64 -10.30 2.50 -8.78
C PHE A 64 -8.94 2.24 -8.12
N LYS A 65 -7.90 2.09 -8.93
CA LYS A 65 -6.54 1.89 -8.43
C LYS A 65 -6.03 3.18 -7.80
N ASP A 66 -5.45 3.08 -6.61
CA ASP A 66 -4.74 4.19 -5.99
C ASP A 66 -3.38 4.38 -6.67
N THR A 67 -3.13 5.60 -7.15
CA THR A 67 -1.90 5.96 -7.87
C THR A 67 -0.83 6.54 -6.94
N ALA A 68 -1.08 6.64 -5.64
CA ALA A 68 -0.06 7.08 -4.69
C ALA A 68 1.16 6.16 -4.70
N ALA A 69 2.36 6.74 -4.54
CA ALA A 69 3.60 5.98 -4.52
C ALA A 69 3.62 4.95 -3.38
N THR A 70 3.07 5.30 -2.22
CA THR A 70 2.94 4.41 -1.06
C THR A 70 2.04 3.21 -1.35
N ALA A 71 0.94 3.42 -2.06
CA ALA A 71 -0.03 2.40 -2.48
C ALA A 71 0.52 1.35 -3.45
N THR A 72 1.63 1.65 -4.12
CA THR A 72 2.27 0.78 -5.13
C THR A 72 3.67 0.30 -4.74
N SER A 73 4.18 0.77 -3.61
CA SER A 73 5.51 0.43 -3.13
C SER A 73 5.60 -1.03 -2.65
N GLY A 74 6.77 -1.65 -2.84
CA GLY A 74 7.06 -2.99 -2.32
C GLY A 74 6.24 -4.11 -2.96
N GLY A 75 5.91 -3.99 -4.25
CA GLY A 75 5.16 -5.00 -5.00
C GLY A 75 3.67 -5.08 -4.65
N LYS A 76 3.16 -4.07 -3.93
CA LYS A 76 1.76 -3.99 -3.52
C LYS A 76 0.93 -3.26 -4.57
N SER A 77 -0.37 -3.50 -4.55
CA SER A 77 -1.34 -2.64 -5.21
C SER A 77 -2.48 -2.33 -4.26
N GLN A 78 -3.04 -1.14 -4.41
CA GLN A 78 -4.14 -0.66 -3.58
C GLN A 78 -5.28 -0.15 -4.47
N TYR A 79 -6.49 -0.42 -4.03
CA TYR A 79 -7.72 0.01 -4.70
C TYR A 79 -8.64 0.67 -3.68
N LEU A 80 -9.30 1.74 -4.09
CA LEU A 80 -10.23 2.51 -3.28
C LEU A 80 -11.64 2.31 -3.82
N SER A 81 -12.62 2.14 -2.94
CA SER A 81 -14.02 2.18 -3.36
C SER A 81 -14.40 3.59 -3.80
N ARG A 82 -15.17 3.68 -4.88
CA ARG A 82 -15.79 4.92 -5.36
C ARG A 82 -16.95 5.32 -4.47
N GLU A 83 -17.75 4.32 -4.07
CA GLU A 83 -18.88 4.51 -3.17
C GLU A 83 -18.46 4.29 -1.71
N ARG A 84 -19.25 4.87 -0.82
CA ARG A 84 -19.15 4.65 0.62
C ARG A 84 -20.25 3.71 1.07
N THR A 85 -20.02 2.97 2.15
CA THR A 85 -21.08 2.20 2.80
C THR A 85 -22.22 3.11 3.28
N PRO A 86 -23.42 2.56 3.59
CA PRO A 86 -24.50 3.34 4.18
C PRO A 86 -24.11 4.09 5.47
N ALA A 87 -23.13 3.56 6.21
CA ALA A 87 -22.57 4.20 7.40
C ALA A 87 -21.40 5.17 7.10
N GLY A 88 -21.12 5.46 5.83
CA GLY A 88 -20.13 6.45 5.41
C GLY A 88 -18.68 5.95 5.34
N GLY A 89 -18.45 4.64 5.46
CA GLY A 89 -17.12 4.02 5.39
C GLY A 89 -16.61 3.83 3.95
N GLN A 90 -15.35 4.18 3.68
CA GLN A 90 -14.67 3.97 2.39
C GLN A 90 -13.73 2.77 2.47
N TYR A 91 -13.81 1.86 1.49
CA TYR A 91 -12.96 0.68 1.43
C TYR A 91 -11.61 1.00 0.79
N ILE A 92 -10.56 0.45 1.38
CA ILE A 92 -9.20 0.39 0.85
C ILE A 92 -8.81 -1.08 0.81
N VAL A 93 -8.53 -1.61 -0.37
CA VAL A 93 -8.21 -3.03 -0.56
C VAL A 93 -6.78 -3.13 -1.07
N GLN A 94 -5.93 -3.83 -0.33
CA GLN A 94 -4.52 -4.00 -0.65
C GLN A 94 -4.22 -5.44 -1.05
N PHE A 95 -3.43 -5.57 -2.11
CA PHE A 95 -2.98 -6.84 -2.67
C PHE A 95 -1.47 -6.92 -2.68
N LYS A 96 -0.96 -8.15 -2.58
CA LYS A 96 0.42 -8.53 -2.87
C LYS A 96 0.35 -9.78 -3.74
N GLU A 97 1.07 -9.78 -4.85
CA GLU A 97 1.14 -10.95 -5.77
C GLU A 97 -0.25 -11.43 -6.27
N GLY A 98 -1.23 -10.53 -6.33
CA GLY A 98 -2.60 -10.82 -6.76
C GLY A 98 -3.56 -11.23 -5.63
N ASP A 99 -3.05 -11.48 -4.43
CA ASP A 99 -3.82 -11.90 -3.26
C ASP A 99 -4.08 -10.75 -2.30
N CYS A 100 -5.32 -10.67 -1.78
CA CYS A 100 -5.70 -9.64 -0.83
C CYS A 100 -5.12 -9.97 0.55
N PHE A 101 -4.26 -9.09 1.06
CA PHE A 101 -3.67 -9.27 2.39
C PHE A 101 -4.22 -8.29 3.42
N ARG A 102 -4.86 -7.20 3.00
CA ARG A 102 -5.43 -6.20 3.91
C ARG A 102 -6.62 -5.49 3.28
N ILE A 103 -7.66 -5.30 4.09
CA ILE A 103 -8.83 -4.47 3.76
C ILE A 103 -9.04 -3.50 4.90
N ASP A 104 -8.97 -2.20 4.62
CA ASP A 104 -9.32 -1.15 5.57
C ASP A 104 -10.68 -0.54 5.18
N VAL A 105 -11.49 -0.21 6.18
CA VAL A 105 -12.73 0.55 6.02
C VAL A 105 -12.64 1.80 6.89
N LEU A 106 -12.44 2.95 6.25
CA LEU A 106 -12.25 4.23 6.92
C LEU A 106 -13.56 5.01 7.05
N TYR A 107 -13.93 5.38 8.27
CA TYR A 107 -15.14 6.13 8.56
C TYR A 107 -14.85 7.60 8.82
N GLY A 108 -15.48 8.49 8.05
CA GLY A 108 -15.46 9.93 8.32
C GLY A 108 -16.23 10.30 9.59
N SER A 109 -17.32 9.58 9.87
CA SER A 109 -18.07 9.64 11.12
C SER A 109 -17.97 8.27 11.80
N PRO A 110 -17.36 8.17 12.99
CA PRO A 110 -17.18 6.90 13.69
C PRO A 110 -18.51 6.15 13.89
N ILE A 111 -18.40 4.82 13.96
CA ILE A 111 -19.56 3.94 14.15
C ILE A 111 -19.47 3.18 15.48
N PRO A 112 -20.60 2.71 16.04
CA PRO A 112 -20.59 1.89 17.24
C PRO A 112 -19.78 0.61 17.07
N LYS A 113 -19.02 0.21 18.11
CA LYS A 113 -18.19 -1.00 18.15
C LYS A 113 -18.93 -2.27 17.71
N GLU A 114 -20.18 -2.44 18.14
CA GLU A 114 -20.99 -3.60 17.76
C GLU A 114 -21.29 -3.64 16.25
N ALA A 115 -21.54 -2.48 15.63
CA ALA A 115 -21.74 -2.38 14.19
C ALA A 115 -20.42 -2.65 13.45
N ALA A 116 -19.31 -2.13 13.97
CA ALA A 116 -17.99 -2.38 13.42
C ALA A 116 -17.62 -3.87 13.46
N LEU A 117 -17.85 -4.56 14.58
CA LEU A 117 -17.59 -6.00 14.72
C LEU A 117 -18.44 -6.84 13.75
N LYS A 118 -19.70 -6.47 13.54
CA LYS A 118 -20.57 -7.15 12.57
C LYS A 118 -20.00 -7.03 11.16
N LEU A 119 -19.58 -5.83 10.75
CA LEU A 119 -18.97 -5.63 9.44
C LEU A 119 -17.61 -6.33 9.34
N ALA A 120 -16.76 -6.24 10.36
CA ALA A 120 -15.42 -6.82 10.32
C ALA A 120 -15.43 -8.32 10.06
N ARG A 121 -16.42 -9.04 10.60
CA ARG A 121 -16.60 -10.48 10.33
C ARG A 121 -16.90 -10.78 8.87
N THR A 122 -17.56 -9.88 8.14
CA THR A 122 -17.85 -10.10 6.70
C THR A 122 -16.63 -9.85 5.82
N LEU A 123 -15.59 -9.17 6.33
CA LEU A 123 -14.33 -8.94 5.63
C LEU A 123 -13.41 -10.16 5.69
N LEU A 124 -13.64 -11.05 6.66
CA LEU A 124 -12.91 -12.31 6.78
C LEU A 124 -13.39 -13.34 5.75
N PRO A 125 -12.57 -14.34 5.43
CA PRO A 125 -13.01 -15.51 4.67
C PRO A 125 -14.17 -16.23 5.36
N PRO A 126 -15.10 -16.86 4.60
CA PRO A 126 -16.22 -17.60 5.19
C PRO A 126 -15.80 -18.83 5.99
N ASP A 127 -14.59 -19.35 5.73
CA ASP A 127 -13.93 -20.46 6.41
C ASP A 127 -12.94 -19.99 7.49
N ALA A 128 -12.94 -18.70 7.85
CA ALA A 128 -12.09 -18.19 8.92
C ALA A 128 -12.34 -18.96 10.24
N PRO A 129 -11.29 -19.35 10.98
CA PRO A 129 -11.43 -20.00 12.28
C PRO A 129 -12.23 -19.14 13.27
N PRO A 130 -12.78 -19.73 14.35
CA PRO A 130 -13.37 -18.94 15.42
C PRO A 130 -12.33 -18.00 16.06
N GLN A 131 -12.81 -16.91 16.64
CA GLN A 131 -11.98 -15.95 17.37
C GLN A 131 -11.18 -16.66 18.48
N SER A 132 -9.86 -16.57 18.42
CA SER A 132 -8.95 -17.24 19.35
C SER A 132 -8.55 -16.36 20.53
N ARG A 133 -8.28 -15.07 20.29
CA ARG A 133 -7.89 -14.11 21.33
C ARG A 133 -8.21 -12.66 20.94
N VAL A 134 -8.25 -11.79 21.93
CA VAL A 134 -8.40 -10.34 21.75
C VAL A 134 -7.27 -9.65 22.51
N ASP A 135 -6.48 -8.86 21.78
CA ASP A 135 -5.44 -8.01 22.36
C ASP A 135 -5.97 -6.58 22.40
N GLU A 136 -6.31 -6.12 23.61
CA GLU A 136 -6.67 -4.74 23.87
C GLU A 136 -5.36 -3.93 23.98
N GLY A 137 -4.94 -3.34 22.86
CA GLY A 137 -3.75 -2.51 22.81
C GLY A 137 -3.93 -1.30 23.73
N LYS A 138 -3.25 -1.31 24.89
CA LYS A 138 -3.09 -0.09 25.69
C LYS A 138 -2.39 0.95 24.81
N GLN A 139 -2.92 2.17 24.76
CA GLN A 139 -2.30 3.36 24.14
C GLN A 139 -0.80 3.37 24.45
N THR A 140 0.04 2.90 23.54
CA THR A 140 1.45 2.62 23.88
C THR A 140 2.37 3.76 23.49
N GLU A 141 1.94 4.74 22.70
CA GLU A 141 2.75 5.90 22.36
C GLU A 141 1.84 7.13 22.14
N GLN A 142 2.24 8.29 22.67
CA GLN A 142 1.52 9.55 22.46
C GLN A 142 1.25 9.78 20.96
N GLY A 143 -0.02 9.89 20.59
CA GLY A 143 -0.46 10.17 19.21
C GLY A 143 -0.91 8.96 18.39
N LYS A 144 -0.85 7.73 18.92
CA LYS A 144 -1.48 6.56 18.28
C LYS A 144 -2.90 6.35 18.81
N GLN A 145 -3.86 6.19 17.89
CA GLN A 145 -5.25 5.88 18.22
C GLN A 145 -5.34 4.57 19.03
N PRO A 146 -6.21 4.49 20.06
CA PRO A 146 -6.47 3.24 20.75
C PRO A 146 -6.91 2.17 19.76
N LYS A 147 -6.43 0.94 19.94
CA LYS A 147 -6.65 -0.15 18.99
C LYS A 147 -6.95 -1.45 19.72
N GLU A 148 -7.96 -2.16 19.26
CA GLU A 148 -8.24 -3.54 19.66
C GLU A 148 -7.96 -4.48 18.49
N VAL A 149 -7.29 -5.60 18.75
CA VAL A 149 -6.96 -6.61 17.73
C VAL A 149 -7.61 -7.93 18.09
N TYR A 150 -8.43 -8.46 17.19
CA TYR A 150 -9.15 -9.71 17.30
C TYR A 150 -8.49 -10.73 16.38
N TYR A 151 -7.97 -11.82 16.94
CA TYR A 151 -7.29 -12.87 16.19
C TYR A 151 -8.24 -14.03 15.90
N PHE A 152 -8.13 -14.60 14.70
CA PHE A 152 -8.92 -15.73 14.22
C PHE A 152 -7.95 -16.81 13.74
N GLY A 153 -7.63 -17.76 14.63
CA GLY A 153 -6.54 -18.71 14.42
C GLY A 153 -5.16 -18.00 14.39
N ASN A 154 -4.30 -18.44 13.48
CA ASN A 154 -2.97 -17.85 13.24
C ASN A 154 -2.91 -17.03 11.93
N ASP A 155 -3.97 -17.09 11.13
CA ASP A 155 -3.93 -16.65 9.73
C ASP A 155 -4.58 -15.29 9.54
N PHE A 156 -5.51 -14.90 10.42
CA PHE A 156 -6.27 -13.66 10.26
C PHE A 156 -6.34 -12.83 11.53
N ALA A 157 -6.36 -11.51 11.34
CA ALA A 157 -6.64 -10.55 12.38
C ALA A 157 -7.64 -9.49 11.90
N VAL A 158 -8.47 -9.02 12.82
CA VAL A 158 -9.30 -7.83 12.68
C VAL A 158 -8.79 -6.78 13.66
N GLU A 159 -8.65 -5.56 13.19
CA GLU A 159 -8.19 -4.42 13.95
C GLU A 159 -9.30 -3.39 13.99
N LEU A 160 -9.64 -2.89 15.17
CA LEU A 160 -10.55 -1.76 15.36
C LEU A 160 -9.74 -0.58 15.90
N SER A 161 -9.66 0.49 15.13
CA SER A 161 -9.09 1.76 15.58
C SER A 161 -10.21 2.65 16.12
N PHE A 162 -10.07 3.11 17.35
CA PHE A 162 -11.07 3.94 18.03
C PHE A 162 -10.72 5.41 17.86
N LYS A 163 -11.76 6.25 17.80
CA LYS A 163 -11.56 7.69 17.82
C LYS A 163 -11.00 8.10 19.19
N ASP A 164 -9.89 8.83 19.17
CA ASP A 164 -9.28 9.40 20.36
C ASP A 164 -10.11 10.60 20.83
N ASP A 165 -11.23 10.33 21.50
CA ASP A 165 -11.95 11.36 22.23
C ASP A 165 -11.51 11.31 23.69
N LYS A 166 -11.06 12.46 24.21
CA LYS A 166 -10.68 12.69 25.61
C LYS A 166 -11.75 12.26 26.62
N ASP A 167 -12.98 12.06 26.15
CA ASP A 167 -14.15 11.64 26.94
C ASP A 167 -14.35 10.11 27.01
N HIS A 168 -13.36 9.30 26.63
CA HIS A 168 -13.38 7.84 26.85
C HIS A 168 -14.62 7.14 26.29
N SER A 169 -15.25 7.65 25.22
CA SER A 169 -16.27 6.87 24.50
C SER A 169 -15.58 5.78 23.69
N ALA A 170 -15.03 4.78 24.39
CA ALA A 170 -14.28 3.62 23.92
C ALA A 170 -15.10 2.66 23.02
N ASN A 171 -16.23 3.14 22.50
CA ASN A 171 -17.19 2.37 21.73
C ASN A 171 -17.42 2.94 20.33
N GLN A 172 -16.65 3.95 19.91
CA GLN A 172 -16.74 4.56 18.58
C GLN A 172 -15.50 4.23 17.75
N VAL A 173 -15.71 3.50 16.67
CA VAL A 173 -14.68 2.97 15.77
C VAL A 173 -14.58 3.87 14.54
N SER A 174 -13.39 4.40 14.28
CA SER A 174 -13.09 5.22 13.09
C SER A 174 -12.52 4.41 11.93
N GLU A 175 -11.96 3.24 12.19
CA GLU A 175 -11.38 2.36 11.17
C GLU A 175 -11.52 0.90 11.57
N ILE A 176 -11.82 0.06 10.58
CA ILE A 176 -11.78 -1.39 10.67
C ILE A 176 -10.72 -1.87 9.69
N ALA A 177 -9.77 -2.69 10.13
CA ALA A 177 -8.87 -3.41 9.22
C ALA A 177 -9.04 -4.92 9.37
N ALA A 178 -9.17 -5.64 8.26
CA ALA A 178 -9.03 -7.09 8.21
C ALA A 178 -7.71 -7.43 7.53
N VAL A 179 -6.94 -8.34 8.11
CA VAL A 179 -5.56 -8.64 7.70
C VAL A 179 -5.37 -10.15 7.59
N ASN A 180 -4.76 -10.59 6.49
CA ASN A 180 -4.18 -11.92 6.35
C ASN A 180 -2.73 -11.88 6.84
N LEU A 181 -2.47 -12.54 7.97
CA LEU A 181 -1.19 -12.52 8.68
C LEU A 181 -0.12 -13.33 7.94
N GLU A 182 -0.49 -14.40 7.24
CA GLU A 182 0.43 -15.21 6.43
C GLU A 182 1.03 -14.37 5.29
N LEU A 183 0.17 -13.67 4.55
CA LEU A 183 0.59 -12.81 3.45
C LEU A 183 1.33 -11.55 3.93
N LEU A 184 1.04 -11.08 5.15
CA LEU A 184 1.76 -9.97 5.76
C LEU A 184 3.17 -10.36 6.22
N GLY A 185 3.33 -11.56 6.81
CA GLY A 185 4.61 -12.08 7.29
C GLY A 185 5.67 -12.23 6.19
N ASN A 186 5.24 -12.67 5.01
CA ASN A 186 6.05 -12.77 3.79
C ASN A 186 6.51 -11.40 3.25
N ILE A 187 6.10 -10.27 3.84
CA ILE A 187 6.61 -8.93 3.50
C ILE A 187 7.86 -8.60 4.31
N SER A 188 7.98 -9.15 5.52
CA SER A 188 9.10 -8.85 6.42
C SER A 188 10.37 -9.59 6.03
N SER A 189 10.31 -10.87 5.68
CA SER A 189 11.49 -11.67 5.32
C SER A 189 12.20 -11.08 4.10
N ASP A 190 11.45 -10.72 3.06
CA ASP A 190 12.00 -10.25 1.79
C ASP A 190 12.53 -8.81 1.90
N GLN A 191 11.88 -7.96 2.70
CA GLN A 191 12.36 -6.60 2.96
C GLN A 191 13.51 -6.53 3.96
N ILE A 192 13.59 -7.46 4.91
CA ILE A 192 14.75 -7.62 5.81
C ILE A 192 15.94 -8.09 4.98
N ALA A 193 15.76 -9.11 4.14
CA ALA A 193 16.81 -9.61 3.25
C ALA A 193 17.30 -8.50 2.29
N ALA A 194 16.40 -7.73 1.68
CA ALA A 194 16.78 -6.62 0.80
C ALA A 194 17.54 -5.49 1.53
N LYS A 195 17.17 -5.17 2.78
CA LYS A 195 17.89 -4.19 3.61
C LYS A 195 19.26 -4.68 4.05
N GLU A 196 19.40 -5.95 4.39
CA GLU A 196 20.70 -6.54 4.74
C GLU A 196 21.65 -6.56 3.54
N VAL A 197 21.17 -6.91 2.35
CA VAL A 197 21.96 -6.88 1.12
C VAL A 197 22.39 -5.45 0.77
N GLN A 198 21.49 -4.47 0.91
CA GLN A 198 21.82 -3.06 0.64
C GLN A 198 22.87 -2.53 1.64
N ALA A 199 22.75 -2.87 2.93
CA ALA A 199 23.71 -2.48 3.95
C ALA A 199 25.12 -3.08 3.70
N LEU A 200 25.20 -4.30 3.18
CA LEU A 200 26.47 -4.91 2.78
C LEU A 200 27.11 -4.20 1.58
N LEU A 201 26.31 -3.84 0.57
CA LEU A 201 26.79 -3.12 -0.62
C LEU A 201 27.31 -1.72 -0.29
N ASP A 202 26.63 -1.01 0.62
CA ASP A 202 27.06 0.33 1.05
C ASP A 202 28.36 0.25 1.88
N LYS A 203 28.52 -0.79 2.69
CA LYS A 203 29.76 -1.05 3.43
C LYS A 203 30.95 -1.35 2.51
N GLU A 204 30.76 -2.17 1.47
CA GLU A 204 31.81 -2.45 0.48
C GLU A 204 32.25 -1.20 -0.30
N LYS A 205 31.31 -0.31 -0.64
CA LYS A 205 31.63 0.97 -1.29
C LYS A 205 32.49 1.86 -0.40
N GLU A 206 32.14 1.96 0.88
CA GLU A 206 32.87 2.78 1.84
C GLU A 206 34.31 2.26 2.07
N GLU A 207 34.49 0.93 2.09
CA GLU A 207 35.82 0.30 2.18
C GLU A 207 36.67 0.57 0.93
N LYS A 208 36.09 0.45 -0.26
CA LYS A 208 36.78 0.76 -1.54
C LYS A 208 37.19 2.22 -1.62
N GLU A 209 36.34 3.15 -1.18
CA GLU A 209 36.65 4.58 -1.20
C GLU A 209 37.77 4.94 -0.20
N LYS A 210 37.82 4.26 0.96
CA LYS A 210 38.93 4.39 1.92
C LYS A 210 40.24 3.84 1.36
N GLU A 211 40.20 2.72 0.64
CA GLU A 211 41.39 2.12 0.02
C GLU A 211 41.95 2.99 -1.11
N GLU A 212 41.10 3.59 -1.95
CA GLU A 212 41.53 4.53 -2.99
C GLU A 212 42.16 5.80 -2.39
N LYS A 213 41.55 6.37 -1.34
CA LYS A 213 42.11 7.54 -0.64
C LYS A 213 43.46 7.22 0.00
N ALA A 214 43.64 6.03 0.56
CA ALA A 214 44.91 5.57 1.14
C ALA A 214 45.99 5.31 0.07
N LYS A 215 45.61 4.82 -1.11
CA LYS A 215 46.53 4.68 -2.26
C LYS A 215 46.96 6.04 -2.79
N ALA A 216 46.04 6.99 -2.92
CA ALA A 216 46.32 8.34 -3.42
C ALA A 216 47.22 9.18 -2.48
N SER A 217 47.21 8.91 -1.17
CA SER A 217 48.08 9.63 -0.22
C SER A 217 49.52 9.10 -0.21
N ARG A 218 49.74 7.81 -0.52
CA ARG A 218 51.09 7.22 -0.63
C ARG A 218 51.85 7.70 -1.86
N THR A 219 51.16 7.97 -2.97
CA THR A 219 51.82 8.45 -4.20
C THR A 219 52.31 9.90 -4.12
N LYS A 220 51.88 10.66 -3.10
CA LYS A 220 52.29 12.06 -2.89
C LYS A 220 53.49 12.26 -1.95
N SER A 221 53.97 11.21 -1.27
CA SER A 221 55.14 11.31 -0.39
C SER A 221 56.48 10.99 -1.07
N ASP A 222 56.45 10.52 -2.32
CA ASP A 222 57.64 10.14 -3.10
C ASP A 222 58.01 11.18 -4.19
N GLN A 223 57.38 12.36 -4.19
CA GLN A 223 57.75 13.53 -5.01
C GLN A 223 58.26 14.65 -4.10
#